data_AF-V8NKV4-F1
#
_entry.id   AF-V8NKV4-F1
#
_cell.length_a   1.000
_cell.length_b   1.000
_cell.length_c   1.000
_cell.angle_alpha   90.00
_cell.angle_beta   90.00
_cell.angle_gamma   90.00
#
_symmetry.space_group_name_H-M   'P 1'
#
loop_
_entity.id
_entity.type
_entity.pdbx_description
1 polymer ?
#
loop_
_entity_poly.entity_id
_entity_poly.type
_entity_poly.pdbx_seq_one_letter_code
_entity_poly.pdbx_strand_id
1 'polypeptide(L)'
;MEVILVDNLLLMPPPCVFPFIYRGKSYNSCTEDASENRPWCATIANYDQYKKWKYCATEEYGGNSGGKQCAFPFTYKKRTYYTCTNEDAEIGRFWCATTGSYDKEEQWSYCADTRVAANSQGPCVFPFIYKGRSYSTCTKTGSSDGKLWCSLSSNYDREPKWTYCTPSELRPCKFPFRFNNKYYFHCTRDGASDGQFWCSTTANYDMDSKWRACATE
;
A
#
# COMPACT_ATOMS: atom_id res chain seq x y z
N MET A 1 -9.94 4.35 32.66
CA MET A 1 -8.71 3.90 31.95
C MET A 1 -7.90 3.17 32.99
N GLU A 2 -8.22 1.90 33.25
CA GLU A 2 -7.49 1.14 34.27
C GLU A 2 -6.24 0.55 33.63
N VAL A 3 -5.10 1.02 34.13
CA VAL A 3 -3.78 0.49 33.83
C VAL A 3 -3.59 -0.71 34.76
N ILE A 4 -3.80 -1.91 34.26
CA ILE A 4 -3.42 -3.13 34.99
C ILE A 4 -1.98 -3.45 34.60
N LEU A 5 -1.06 -3.18 35.52
CA LEU A 5 0.32 -3.68 35.47
C LEU A 5 0.33 -5.16 35.88
N VAL A 6 0.70 -6.04 34.95
CA VAL A 6 1.27 -7.34 35.29
C VAL A 6 2.35 -7.68 34.27
N ASP A 7 3.55 -7.84 34.82
CA ASP A 7 4.78 -8.37 34.25
C ASP A 7 5.44 -7.61 33.09
N ASN A 8 6.74 -7.40 33.27
CA ASN A 8 7.64 -6.49 32.59
C ASN A 8 7.98 -6.91 31.14
N LEU A 9 6.98 -7.25 30.33
CA LEU A 9 7.10 -7.48 28.89
C LEU A 9 6.12 -6.53 28.19
N LEU A 10 6.64 -5.65 27.33
CA LEU A 10 5.86 -4.72 26.52
C LEU A 10 4.76 -5.47 25.74
N LEU A 11 3.53 -5.51 26.28
CA LEU A 11 2.37 -6.15 25.64
C LEU A 11 1.91 -5.28 24.48
N MET A 12 2.65 -5.32 23.37
CA MET A 12 2.16 -4.80 22.10
C MET A 12 0.90 -5.60 21.73
N PRO A 13 -0.24 -4.96 21.46
CA PRO A 13 -1.50 -5.66 21.21
C PRO A 13 -1.33 -6.61 20.02
N PRO A 14 -1.89 -7.84 20.08
CA PRO A 14 -1.78 -8.80 18.98
C PRO A 14 -2.17 -8.16 17.63
N PRO A 15 -1.52 -8.55 16.51
CA PRO A 15 -1.85 -8.00 15.21
C PRO A 15 -3.28 -8.33 14.80
N CYS A 16 -3.78 -7.58 13.82
CA CYS A 16 -4.99 -7.95 13.13
C CYS A 16 -4.85 -9.33 12.48
N VAL A 17 -5.87 -10.17 12.62
CA VAL A 17 -6.00 -11.41 11.88
C VAL A 17 -6.97 -11.19 10.74
N PHE A 18 -6.52 -11.38 9.51
CA PHE A 18 -7.36 -11.31 8.33
C PHE A 18 -7.33 -12.65 7.57
N PRO A 19 -8.46 -13.14 7.04
CA PRO A 19 -9.81 -12.64 7.31
C PRO A 19 -10.26 -12.89 8.76
N PHE A 20 -11.21 -12.08 9.24
CA PHE A 20 -11.94 -12.37 10.48
C PHE A 20 -13.45 -12.27 10.30
N ILE A 21 -14.20 -13.02 11.12
CA ILE A 21 -15.67 -13.05 11.11
C ILE A 21 -16.21 -12.11 12.17
N TYR A 22 -17.10 -11.20 11.79
CA TYR A 22 -17.89 -10.34 12.67
C TYR A 22 -19.34 -10.27 12.20
N ARG A 23 -20.30 -10.53 13.10
CA ARG A 23 -21.74 -10.64 12.82
C ARG A 23 -22.03 -11.55 11.62
N GLY A 24 -21.30 -12.67 11.52
CA GLY A 24 -21.43 -13.62 10.40
C GLY A 24 -20.88 -13.14 9.05
N LYS A 25 -20.29 -11.95 8.96
CA LYS A 25 -19.62 -11.42 7.75
C LYS A 25 -18.11 -11.54 7.87
N SER A 26 -17.45 -11.92 6.78
CA SER A 26 -15.99 -11.98 6.70
C SER A 26 -15.41 -10.63 6.31
N TYR A 27 -14.39 -10.18 7.05
CA TYR A 27 -13.67 -8.93 6.83
C TYR A 27 -12.22 -9.24 6.48
N ASN A 28 -11.76 -8.66 5.37
CA ASN A 28 -10.39 -8.84 4.86
C ASN A 28 -9.47 -7.66 5.16
N SER A 29 -9.97 -6.65 5.87
CA SER A 29 -9.28 -5.41 6.24
C SER A 29 -9.95 -4.85 7.50
N CYS A 30 -9.39 -3.76 8.04
CA CYS A 30 -10.06 -3.01 9.10
C CYS A 30 -11.46 -2.54 8.66
N THR A 31 -12.37 -2.41 9.63
CA THR A 31 -13.77 -2.01 9.41
C THR A 31 -14.23 -1.00 10.45
N GLU A 32 -15.21 -0.18 10.10
CA GLU A 32 -15.90 0.76 10.99
C GLU A 32 -17.32 0.27 11.37
N ASP A 33 -17.73 -0.93 10.93
CA ASP A 33 -19.10 -1.45 11.09
C ASP A 33 -19.58 -1.58 12.56
N ALA A 34 -18.68 -1.37 13.53
CA ALA A 34 -18.95 -1.43 14.97
C ALA A 34 -18.39 -0.23 15.76
N SER A 35 -17.89 0.81 15.09
CA SER A 35 -17.24 1.96 15.74
C SER A 35 -17.46 3.25 14.95
N GLU A 36 -17.81 4.33 15.64
CA GLU A 36 -17.97 5.65 15.03
C GLU A 36 -16.60 6.23 14.64
N ASN A 37 -16.30 6.24 13.34
CA ASN A 37 -15.09 6.85 12.74
C ASN A 37 -13.74 6.30 13.21
N ARG A 38 -13.69 5.08 13.76
CA ARG A 38 -12.41 4.45 14.11
C ARG A 38 -12.33 3.01 13.59
N PRO A 39 -11.47 2.72 12.61
CA PRO A 39 -11.35 1.39 12.06
C PRO A 39 -10.76 0.43 13.10
N TRP A 40 -11.30 -0.78 13.15
CA TRP A 40 -10.87 -1.85 14.04
C TRP A 40 -10.73 -3.17 13.29
N CYS A 41 -10.06 -4.12 13.91
CA CYS A 41 -9.90 -5.47 13.41
C CYS A 41 -9.97 -6.49 14.55
N ALA A 42 -10.36 -7.73 14.25
CA ALA A 42 -10.19 -8.80 15.21
C ALA A 42 -8.72 -9.22 15.29
N THR A 43 -8.32 -9.68 16.47
CA THR A 43 -6.99 -10.28 16.71
C THR A 43 -7.05 -11.81 16.69
N ILE A 44 -8.16 -12.36 16.18
CA ILE A 44 -8.46 -13.78 16.04
C ILE A 44 -9.44 -13.97 14.88
N ALA A 45 -9.47 -15.16 14.28
CA ALA A 45 -10.30 -15.45 13.11
C ALA A 45 -11.82 -15.29 13.36
N ASN A 46 -12.30 -15.58 14.57
CA ASN A 46 -13.72 -15.48 14.90
C ASN A 46 -13.94 -14.48 16.05
N TYR A 47 -14.28 -13.25 15.70
CA TYR A 47 -14.63 -12.23 16.70
C TYR A 47 -15.91 -12.63 17.46
N ASP A 48 -16.91 -13.16 16.77
CA ASP A 48 -18.23 -13.44 17.36
C ASP A 48 -18.15 -14.41 18.54
N GLN A 49 -17.16 -15.32 18.52
CA GLN A 49 -16.93 -16.28 19.59
C GLN A 49 -16.10 -15.72 20.76
N TYR A 50 -15.00 -15.02 20.46
CA TYR A 50 -13.98 -14.68 21.47
C TYR A 50 -13.88 -13.19 21.81
N LYS A 51 -14.47 -12.33 20.99
CA LYS A 51 -14.50 -10.87 21.15
C LYS A 51 -13.11 -10.25 21.38
N LYS A 52 -12.06 -10.80 20.75
CA LYS A 52 -10.70 -10.26 20.79
C LYS A 52 -10.46 -9.36 19.58
N TRP A 53 -10.11 -8.10 19.84
CA TRP A 53 -9.96 -7.07 18.81
C TRP A 53 -9.01 -5.96 19.26
N LYS A 54 -8.62 -5.10 18.31
CA LYS A 54 -7.94 -3.83 18.59
C LYS A 54 -8.37 -2.76 17.59
N TYR A 55 -8.11 -1.50 17.93
CA TYR A 55 -8.15 -0.43 16.94
C TYR A 55 -6.98 -0.57 15.96
N CYS A 56 -7.25 -0.26 14.70
CA CYS A 56 -6.24 -0.28 13.66
C CYS A 56 -5.31 0.92 13.79
N ALA A 57 -4.01 0.68 13.63
CA ALA A 57 -3.03 1.71 13.35
C ALA A 57 -3.28 2.28 11.96
N THR A 58 -3.29 3.61 11.85
CA THR A 58 -3.55 4.36 10.61
C THR A 58 -2.26 4.80 9.92
N GLU A 59 -1.14 4.74 10.63
CA GLU A 59 0.19 5.14 10.17
C GLU A 59 1.22 4.06 10.53
N GLU A 60 2.37 4.08 9.85
CA GLU A 60 3.51 3.24 10.18
C GLU A 60 4.00 3.50 11.62
N TYR A 61 4.50 2.46 12.29
CA TYR A 61 4.94 2.57 13.69
C TYR A 61 6.09 1.63 14.04
N GLY A 62 6.80 1.94 15.12
CA GLY A 62 7.90 1.10 15.63
C GLY A 62 9.02 0.89 14.61
N GLY A 63 9.58 -0.32 14.58
CA GLY A 63 10.77 -0.63 13.79
C GLY A 63 12.01 0.16 14.22
N ASN A 64 13.12 -0.03 13.52
CA ASN A 64 14.34 0.73 13.76
C ASN A 64 14.34 2.11 13.08
N SER A 65 13.39 2.35 12.18
CA SER A 65 13.20 3.64 11.52
C SER A 65 12.18 4.54 12.24
N GLY A 66 11.58 4.08 13.34
CA GLY A 66 10.72 4.89 14.20
C GLY A 66 9.37 5.25 13.59
N GLY A 67 8.77 4.37 12.78
CA GLY A 67 7.48 4.61 12.11
C GLY A 67 7.57 5.44 10.84
N LYS A 68 8.74 5.50 10.19
CA LYS A 68 8.86 6.12 8.87
C LYS A 68 7.96 5.40 7.86
N GLN A 69 7.46 6.16 6.89
CA GLN A 69 6.63 5.62 5.81
C GLN A 69 7.37 4.57 4.99
N CYS A 70 6.63 3.58 4.50
CA CYS A 70 7.14 2.56 3.60
C CYS A 70 7.65 3.15 2.28
N ALA A 71 8.80 2.67 1.81
CA ALA A 71 9.31 3.00 0.48
C ALA A 71 8.97 1.86 -0.49
N PHE A 72 7.83 1.96 -1.17
CA PHE A 72 7.45 0.97 -2.17
C PHE A 72 7.91 1.38 -3.58
N PRO A 73 8.40 0.43 -4.40
CA PRO A 73 8.81 -0.92 -3.99
C PRO A 73 10.10 -0.94 -3.18
N PHE A 74 10.27 -1.97 -2.34
CA PHE A 74 11.54 -2.24 -1.66
C PHE A 74 12.06 -3.64 -1.96
N THR A 75 13.36 -3.84 -1.80
CA THR A 75 14.01 -5.17 -1.93
C THR A 75 14.26 -5.80 -0.57
N TYR A 76 13.85 -7.06 -0.40
CA TYR A 76 14.15 -7.90 0.76
C TYR A 76 14.43 -9.35 0.32
N LYS A 77 15.52 -9.95 0.80
CA LYS A 77 16.00 -11.29 0.37
C LYS A 77 16.03 -11.43 -1.15
N LYS A 78 16.51 -10.39 -1.85
CA LYS A 78 16.56 -10.29 -3.33
C LYS A 78 15.20 -10.36 -4.05
N ARG A 79 14.08 -10.24 -3.32
CA ARG A 79 12.73 -10.14 -3.87
C ARG A 79 12.22 -8.72 -3.71
N THR A 80 11.44 -8.27 -4.69
CA THR A 80 10.83 -6.95 -4.67
C THR A 80 9.44 -7.03 -4.05
N TYR A 81 9.22 -6.25 -2.99
CA TYR A 81 7.96 -6.14 -2.27
C TYR A 81 7.30 -4.80 -2.61
N TYR A 82 6.04 -4.91 -2.96
CA TYR A 82 5.18 -3.79 -3.33
C TYR A 82 4.17 -3.49 -2.21
N THR A 83 3.90 -4.46 -1.33
CA THR A 83 3.16 -4.28 -0.09
C THR A 83 4.04 -4.55 1.11
N CYS A 84 3.49 -4.23 2.27
CA CYS A 84 3.95 -4.82 3.51
C CYS A 84 3.97 -6.35 3.42
N THR A 85 4.91 -6.96 4.12
CA THR A 85 5.07 -8.40 4.24
C THR A 85 5.11 -8.77 5.72
N ASN A 86 4.64 -9.96 6.07
CA ASN A 86 4.83 -10.53 7.41
C ASN A 86 5.95 -11.58 7.42
N GLU A 87 6.71 -11.68 6.33
CA GLU A 87 7.83 -12.61 6.23
C GLU A 87 8.86 -12.32 7.31
N ASP A 88 9.28 -13.37 8.02
CA ASP A 88 10.21 -13.32 9.15
C ASP A 88 9.77 -12.45 10.33
N ALA A 89 8.49 -12.03 10.38
CA ALA A 89 7.96 -11.26 11.50
C ALA A 89 7.60 -12.14 12.69
N GLU A 90 8.16 -11.86 13.87
CA GLU A 90 8.02 -12.67 15.09
C GLU A 90 6.58 -12.95 15.53
N ILE A 91 5.65 -12.01 15.31
CA ILE A 91 4.27 -12.10 15.80
C ILE A 91 3.27 -12.01 14.63
N GLY A 92 3.72 -12.14 13.38
CA GLY A 92 2.86 -12.02 12.19
C GLY A 92 2.40 -10.59 11.87
N ARG A 93 3.08 -9.58 12.45
CA ARG A 93 2.90 -8.19 12.05
C ARG A 93 3.46 -7.96 10.66
N PHE A 94 2.77 -7.15 9.89
CA PHE A 94 3.24 -6.72 8.59
C PHE A 94 4.23 -5.56 8.76
N TRP A 95 5.34 -5.63 8.04
CA TRP A 95 6.40 -4.64 8.01
C TRP A 95 6.75 -4.29 6.57
N CYS A 96 7.45 -3.17 6.41
CA CYS A 96 8.00 -2.71 5.13
C CYS A 96 9.37 -2.09 5.33
N ALA A 97 10.19 -2.05 4.28
CA ALA A 97 11.37 -1.20 4.31
C ALA A 97 10.95 0.28 4.17
N THR A 98 11.70 1.17 4.81
CA THR A 98 11.48 2.62 4.69
C THR A 98 12.43 3.26 3.69
N THR A 99 13.17 2.43 2.94
CA THR A 99 14.06 2.80 1.84
C THR A 99 13.95 1.77 0.72
N GLY A 100 14.58 2.01 -0.44
CA GLY A 100 14.40 1.15 -1.63
C GLY A 100 14.98 -0.27 -1.48
N SER A 101 15.81 -0.53 -0.47
CA SER A 101 16.46 -1.84 -0.29
C SER A 101 16.75 -2.14 1.18
N TYR A 102 15.89 -2.96 1.81
CA TYR A 102 16.17 -3.50 3.14
C TYR A 102 17.50 -4.26 3.16
N ASP A 103 17.79 -5.04 2.12
CA ASP A 103 19.03 -5.84 2.03
C ASP A 103 20.33 -5.03 2.12
N LYS A 104 20.26 -3.70 1.96
CA LYS A 104 21.42 -2.80 2.02
C LYS A 104 21.42 -1.93 3.27
N GLU A 105 20.24 -1.46 3.67
CA GLU A 105 20.11 -0.37 4.64
C GLU A 105 19.43 -0.83 5.94
N GLU A 106 18.75 -1.97 5.91
CA GLU A 106 18.07 -2.60 7.04
C GLU A 106 17.08 -1.68 7.77
N GLN A 107 16.59 -0.64 7.09
CA GLN A 107 15.63 0.33 7.64
C GLN A 107 14.19 -0.13 7.41
N TRP A 108 13.41 -0.24 8.49
CA TRP A 108 12.04 -0.74 8.44
C TRP A 108 11.10 -0.15 9.49
N SER A 109 9.80 -0.31 9.25
CA SER A 109 8.72 0.02 10.18
C SER A 109 7.58 -0.98 10.07
N TYR A 110 6.77 -1.11 11.13
CA TYR A 110 5.51 -1.85 11.03
C TYR A 110 4.50 -1.03 10.24
N CYS A 111 3.72 -1.72 9.41
CA CYS A 111 2.73 -1.08 8.59
C CYS A 111 1.47 -0.71 9.37
N ALA A 112 0.80 0.35 8.91
CA ALA A 112 -0.56 0.65 9.31
C ALA A 112 -1.48 -0.56 9.02
N ASP A 113 -2.30 -0.97 10.00
CA ASP A 113 -3.24 -2.08 9.80
C ASP A 113 -4.27 -1.74 8.71
N THR A 114 -4.57 -0.46 8.50
CA THR A 114 -5.45 0.03 7.43
C THR A 114 -4.89 -0.19 6.02
N ARG A 115 -3.57 -0.41 5.89
CA ARG A 115 -2.89 -0.75 4.63
C ARG A 115 -2.73 -2.26 4.43
N VAL A 116 -3.01 -3.05 5.47
CA VAL A 116 -2.90 -4.51 5.45
C VAL A 116 -4.26 -5.11 5.10
N ALA A 117 -4.28 -6.01 4.12
CA ALA A 117 -5.45 -6.80 3.77
C ALA A 117 -5.09 -8.28 3.67
N ALA A 118 -6.05 -9.19 3.94
CA ALA A 118 -5.89 -10.65 3.78
C ALA A 118 -5.32 -11.02 2.40
N ASN A 119 -5.64 -10.20 1.40
CA ASN A 119 -5.17 -10.30 0.04
C ASN A 119 -4.55 -8.96 -0.36
N SER A 120 -3.47 -8.52 0.31
CA SER A 120 -2.76 -7.29 -0.04
C SER A 120 -2.11 -7.48 -1.42
N GLN A 121 -2.85 -7.10 -2.44
CA GLN A 121 -2.49 -7.32 -3.82
C GLN A 121 -1.56 -6.22 -4.36
N GLY A 122 -0.74 -5.52 -3.57
CA GLY A 122 0.31 -4.62 -4.12
C GLY A 122 -0.13 -3.43 -4.98
N PRO A 123 0.69 -2.37 -5.08
CA PRO A 123 0.65 -1.50 -6.23
C PRO A 123 1.01 -2.28 -7.49
N CYS A 124 0.44 -1.84 -8.59
CA CYS A 124 0.76 -2.31 -9.91
C CYS A 124 2.26 -2.26 -10.22
N VAL A 125 2.77 -3.33 -10.81
CA VAL A 125 4.08 -3.34 -11.45
C VAL A 125 3.93 -2.88 -12.89
N PHE A 126 4.57 -1.77 -13.23
CA PHE A 126 4.60 -1.26 -14.60
C PHE A 126 6.05 -1.17 -15.10
N PRO A 127 6.31 -1.52 -16.37
CA PRO A 127 5.40 -2.27 -17.24
C PRO A 127 5.23 -3.73 -16.78
N PHE A 128 4.09 -4.35 -17.10
CA PHE A 128 3.88 -5.79 -16.92
C PHE A 128 3.47 -6.49 -18.21
N ILE A 129 3.85 -7.76 -18.36
CA ILE A 129 3.45 -8.60 -19.50
C ILE A 129 2.17 -9.37 -19.17
N TYR A 130 1.17 -9.29 -20.05
CA TYR A 130 -0.04 -10.13 -20.04
C TYR A 130 -0.37 -10.59 -21.45
N LYS A 131 -0.53 -11.90 -21.64
CA LYS A 131 -0.69 -12.57 -22.95
C LYS A 131 0.34 -12.10 -23.98
N GLY A 132 1.60 -11.99 -23.56
CA GLY A 132 2.72 -11.56 -24.39
C GLY A 132 2.74 -10.06 -24.74
N ARG A 133 1.83 -9.25 -24.19
CA ARG A 133 1.79 -7.79 -24.42
C ARG A 133 2.21 -7.03 -23.17
N SER A 134 2.99 -5.97 -23.36
CA SER A 134 3.44 -5.08 -22.28
C SER A 134 2.40 -3.99 -21.98
N TYR A 135 2.06 -3.82 -20.71
CA TYR A 135 1.10 -2.84 -20.21
C TYR A 135 1.79 -1.91 -19.20
N SER A 136 1.77 -0.61 -19.46
CA SER A 136 2.30 0.45 -18.57
C SER A 136 1.22 1.13 -17.73
N THR A 137 -0.02 0.70 -17.87
CA THR A 137 -1.19 1.20 -17.13
C THR A 137 -2.14 0.03 -16.85
N CYS A 138 -3.08 0.26 -15.93
CA CYS A 138 -4.14 -0.71 -15.68
C CYS A 138 -4.94 -0.99 -16.95
N THR A 139 -5.40 -2.24 -17.10
CA THR A 139 -6.09 -2.71 -18.28
C THR A 139 -7.40 -3.40 -17.90
N LYS A 140 -8.39 -3.34 -18.79
CA LYS A 140 -9.60 -4.17 -18.70
C LYS A 140 -9.44 -5.48 -19.46
N THR A 141 -8.33 -5.64 -20.18
CA THR A 141 -8.11 -6.80 -21.05
C THR A 141 -8.15 -8.08 -20.21
N GLY A 142 -9.07 -8.99 -20.54
CA GLY A 142 -9.22 -10.26 -19.82
C GLY A 142 -9.98 -10.20 -18.49
N SER A 143 -10.45 -9.02 -18.05
CA SER A 143 -11.37 -8.91 -16.90
C SER A 143 -12.78 -9.30 -17.35
N SER A 144 -13.42 -10.20 -16.61
CA SER A 144 -14.80 -10.64 -16.85
C SER A 144 -15.86 -9.65 -16.35
N ASP A 145 -15.51 -8.80 -15.38
CA ASP A 145 -16.38 -7.81 -14.76
C ASP A 145 -16.15 -6.38 -15.28
N GLY A 146 -15.27 -6.21 -16.27
CA GLY A 146 -14.97 -4.93 -16.91
C GLY A 146 -14.18 -3.94 -16.03
N LYS A 147 -13.68 -4.37 -14.88
CA LYS A 147 -12.86 -3.54 -13.98
C LYS A 147 -11.41 -3.47 -14.47
N LEU A 148 -10.76 -2.34 -14.14
CA LEU A 148 -9.35 -2.15 -14.41
C LEU A 148 -8.52 -2.97 -13.43
N TRP A 149 -7.54 -3.69 -13.95
CA TRP A 149 -6.60 -4.47 -13.15
C TRP A 149 -5.18 -4.23 -13.65
N CYS A 150 -4.20 -4.59 -12.83
CA CYS A 150 -2.80 -4.58 -13.18
C CYS A 150 -2.07 -5.77 -12.56
N SER A 151 -0.95 -6.16 -13.15
CA SER A 151 -0.10 -7.20 -12.58
C SER A 151 0.71 -6.66 -11.41
N LEU A 152 1.05 -7.57 -10.49
CA LEU A 152 1.96 -7.34 -9.36
C LEU A 152 3.34 -7.93 -9.58
N SER A 153 3.56 -8.45 -10.79
CA SER A 153 4.82 -8.95 -11.28
C SER A 153 5.10 -8.29 -12.64
N SER A 154 6.37 -8.23 -13.02
CA SER A 154 6.75 -7.76 -14.36
C SER A 154 6.23 -8.67 -15.48
N ASN A 155 5.81 -9.89 -15.16
CA ASN A 155 5.27 -10.84 -16.12
C ASN A 155 4.15 -11.69 -15.49
N TYR A 156 2.91 -11.28 -15.71
CA TYR A 156 1.71 -11.99 -15.26
C TYR A 156 1.65 -13.41 -15.83
N ASP A 157 2.09 -13.60 -17.08
CA ASP A 157 2.01 -14.90 -17.76
C ASP A 157 2.90 -15.95 -17.08
N ARG A 158 3.96 -15.52 -16.37
CA ARG A 158 4.84 -16.39 -15.57
C ARG A 158 4.45 -16.42 -14.10
N GLU A 159 4.09 -15.27 -13.55
CA GLU A 159 3.75 -15.08 -12.15
C GLU A 159 2.38 -14.39 -12.03
N PRO A 160 1.28 -15.17 -12.01
CA PRO A 160 -0.08 -14.64 -12.12
C PRO A 160 -0.54 -14.00 -10.80
N LYS A 161 -0.05 -12.80 -10.54
CA LYS A 161 -0.40 -11.96 -9.39
C LYS A 161 -0.98 -10.65 -9.91
N TRP A 162 -2.13 -10.24 -9.42
CA TRP A 162 -2.83 -9.06 -9.91
C TRP A 162 -3.65 -8.39 -8.81
N THR A 163 -3.97 -7.12 -9.03
CA THR A 163 -4.95 -6.36 -8.24
C THR A 163 -5.93 -5.64 -9.13
N TYR A 164 -7.11 -5.32 -8.59
CA TYR A 164 -7.95 -4.28 -9.18
C TYR A 164 -7.34 -2.92 -8.91
N CYS A 165 -7.23 -2.12 -9.96
CA CYS A 165 -6.81 -0.73 -9.80
C CYS A 165 -7.93 0.06 -9.16
N THR A 166 -7.60 0.79 -8.09
CA THR A 166 -8.52 1.76 -7.50
C THR A 166 -8.49 3.07 -8.32
N PRO A 167 -9.60 3.81 -8.44
CA PRO A 167 -9.65 5.06 -9.21
C PRO A 167 -8.59 6.11 -8.85
N SER A 168 -8.00 6.01 -7.65
CA SER A 168 -6.92 6.85 -7.14
C SER A 168 -5.54 6.57 -7.76
N GLU A 169 -5.28 5.40 -8.33
CA GLU A 169 -3.97 5.04 -8.91
C GLU A 169 -3.83 5.43 -10.39
N LEU A 170 -4.89 6.01 -10.97
CA LEU A 170 -5.17 5.95 -12.40
C LEU A 170 -4.76 7.14 -13.24
N ARG A 171 -3.75 7.91 -12.85
CA ARG A 171 -3.30 8.92 -13.79
C ARG A 171 -1.80 8.85 -14.01
N PRO A 172 -1.37 8.21 -15.13
CA PRO A 172 -0.05 8.48 -15.67
C PRO A 172 0.12 9.99 -15.90
N CYS A 173 1.37 10.42 -16.01
CA CYS A 173 1.67 11.78 -16.42
C CYS A 173 0.91 12.13 -17.71
N LYS A 174 0.14 13.20 -17.67
CA LYS A 174 -0.54 13.72 -18.84
C LYS A 174 0.39 14.71 -19.51
N PHE A 175 1.09 14.28 -20.56
CA PHE A 175 1.93 15.18 -21.34
C PHE A 175 1.21 15.65 -22.63
N PRO A 176 1.39 16.93 -23.03
CA PRO A 176 1.89 18.00 -22.18
C PRO A 176 0.89 18.36 -21.06
N PHE A 177 1.38 18.89 -19.94
CA PHE A 177 0.54 19.53 -18.92
C PHE A 177 0.94 20.97 -18.67
N ARG A 178 -0.01 21.78 -18.24
CA ARG A 178 0.20 23.17 -17.81
C ARG A 178 0.45 23.25 -16.31
N PHE A 179 1.52 23.92 -15.90
CA PHE A 179 1.83 24.30 -14.53
C PHE A 179 2.43 25.71 -14.53
N ASN A 180 1.92 26.60 -13.66
CA ASN A 180 2.29 28.01 -13.58
C ASN A 180 2.32 28.70 -14.95
N ASN A 181 1.30 28.43 -15.77
CA ASN A 181 1.16 28.93 -17.15
C ASN A 181 2.28 28.49 -18.14
N LYS A 182 3.10 27.50 -17.78
CA LYS A 182 4.12 26.87 -18.63
C LYS A 182 3.72 25.43 -18.97
N TYR A 183 4.12 24.95 -20.15
CA TYR A 183 3.84 23.59 -20.60
C TYR A 183 5.05 22.66 -20.39
N TYR A 184 4.79 21.46 -19.91
CA TYR A 184 5.79 20.42 -19.62
C TYR A 184 5.49 19.15 -20.39
N PHE A 185 6.51 18.55 -21.01
CA PHE A 185 6.42 17.34 -21.84
C PHE A 185 7.11 16.12 -21.22
N HIS A 186 7.70 16.31 -20.04
CA HIS A 186 8.43 15.33 -19.23
C HIS A 186 8.25 15.70 -17.75
N CYS A 187 8.74 14.87 -16.84
CA CYS A 187 8.66 15.17 -15.42
C CYS A 187 9.51 16.39 -15.06
N THR A 188 9.05 17.22 -14.11
CA THR A 188 9.70 18.49 -13.75
C THR A 188 9.93 18.58 -12.24
N ARG A 189 10.88 19.42 -11.82
CA ARG A 189 11.06 19.81 -10.40
C ARG A 189 10.50 21.20 -10.12
N ASP A 190 10.03 21.90 -11.15
CA ASP A 190 9.52 23.27 -11.02
C ASP A 190 8.41 23.29 -9.96
N GLY A 191 8.57 24.13 -8.94
CA GLY A 191 7.63 24.26 -7.82
C GLY A 191 7.76 23.23 -6.69
N ALA A 192 8.63 22.23 -6.79
CA ALA A 192 8.89 21.26 -5.73
C ALA A 192 9.97 21.77 -4.76
N SER A 193 9.63 21.97 -3.49
CA SER A 193 10.55 22.48 -2.46
C SER A 193 11.61 21.46 -2.03
N ASP A 194 11.32 20.17 -2.21
CA ASP A 194 12.20 19.03 -1.90
C ASP A 194 13.05 18.58 -3.10
N GLY A 195 12.86 19.20 -4.27
CA GLY A 195 13.56 18.84 -5.50
C GLY A 195 13.11 17.52 -6.13
N GLN A 196 11.97 16.96 -5.73
CA GLN A 196 11.39 15.74 -6.30
C GLN A 196 10.85 15.98 -7.72
N PHE A 197 11.11 15.06 -8.65
CA PHE A 197 10.49 15.09 -9.97
C PHE A 197 9.00 14.72 -9.88
N TRP A 198 8.16 15.46 -10.59
CA TRP A 198 6.72 15.26 -10.62
C TRP A 198 6.13 15.53 -12.00
N CYS A 199 4.91 15.07 -12.22
CA CYS A 199 4.13 15.40 -13.41
C CYS A 199 2.65 15.59 -13.07
N SER A 200 1.96 16.44 -13.85
CA SER A 200 0.50 16.52 -13.73
C SER A 200 -0.14 15.25 -14.28
N THR A 201 -1.23 14.90 -13.66
CA THR A 201 -2.10 13.80 -14.08
C THR A 201 -3.26 14.27 -14.97
N THR A 202 -3.33 15.57 -15.23
CA THR A 202 -4.32 16.23 -16.10
C THR A 202 -3.63 17.21 -17.04
N ALA A 203 -4.35 17.71 -18.03
CA ALA A 203 -3.80 18.70 -18.95
C ALA A 203 -3.48 20.04 -18.26
N ASN A 204 -4.07 20.33 -17.10
CA ASN A 204 -3.97 21.63 -16.44
C ASN A 204 -3.86 21.48 -14.92
N TYR A 205 -2.64 21.45 -14.41
CA TYR A 205 -2.38 21.38 -12.97
C TYR A 205 -2.90 22.62 -12.25
N ASP A 206 -2.80 23.80 -12.87
CA ASP A 206 -3.22 25.07 -12.23
C ASP A 206 -4.71 25.06 -11.83
N MET A 207 -5.52 24.25 -12.52
CA MET A 207 -6.94 24.07 -12.22
C MET A 207 -7.20 22.84 -11.36
N ASP A 208 -6.62 21.70 -11.73
CA ASP A 208 -6.99 20.41 -11.15
C ASP A 208 -6.18 20.06 -9.89
N SER A 209 -4.96 20.59 -9.77
CA SER A 209 -3.99 20.30 -8.69
C SER A 209 -3.71 18.80 -8.48
N LYS A 210 -3.88 17.98 -9.52
CA LYS A 210 -3.65 16.53 -9.45
C LYS A 210 -2.30 16.19 -10.07
N TRP A 211 -1.43 15.56 -9.30
CA TRP A 211 -0.09 15.21 -9.72
C TRP A 211 0.35 13.86 -9.17
N ARG A 212 1.50 13.39 -9.64
CA ARG A 212 2.23 12.27 -9.04
C ARG A 212 3.73 12.48 -9.13
N ALA A 213 4.46 11.83 -8.23
CA ALA A 213 5.91 11.76 -8.30
C ALA A 213 6.37 10.89 -9.49
N CYS A 214 7.50 11.28 -10.07
CA CYS A 214 8.22 10.52 -11.08
C CYS A 214 9.48 9.91 -10.48
N ALA A 215 9.82 8.69 -10.91
CA ALA A 215 11.03 8.01 -10.46
C ALA A 215 12.31 8.62 -11.09
N THR A 216 12.21 9.09 -12.33
CA THR A 216 13.29 9.73 -13.11
C THR A 216 12.68 10.69 -14.16
N GLU A 217 13.51 11.47 -14.85
CA GLU A 217 13.13 12.41 -15.93
C GLU A 217 12.27 11.79 -17.05
#